data_AF-A0AAW0JJX5-F1
#
_entry.id   AF-A0AAW0JJX5-F1
#
_cell.length_a   1.000
_cell.length_b   1.000
_cell.length_c   1.000
_cell.angle_alpha   90.00
_cell.angle_beta   90.00
_cell.angle_gamma   90.00
#
_symmetry.space_group_name_H-M   'P 1'
#
loop_
_entity.id
_entity.type
_entity.pdbx_description
1 polymer ?
#
loop_
_entity_poly.entity_id
_entity_poly.type
_entity_poly.pdbx_seq_one_letter_code
_entity_poly.pdbx_strand_id
1 'polypeptide(L)'
;MGSVKSDHMPSHTSSYNNNPLDPEEFRRQGHMIIDFLADYYRDVEKYPVLSQVEPGYLRKCLPESTPNKPEPIETILQDVQEHIVPGLTHWQSPNFFAYFQCTSSIAGFLGETLSTGFNVVGFNWVASPAATELETIVVDWLGEMLELPKSFLFSGNGGGVLQGTTCEAVLCTVVAARDQMLSQIGRESLLKLVVYASDQTHSAIQKAAQIAGIHPMNFRAIKTSKSTSYALSPDSLRVQICEDVEAGLVPFELN
;
A
#
# COMPACT_ATOMS: atom_id res chain seq x y z
N MET A 1 -19.89 72.66 24.29
CA MET A 1 -19.06 72.21 23.14
C MET A 1 -18.21 71.06 23.66
N GLY A 2 -18.57 69.80 23.39
CA GLY A 2 -18.11 69.04 22.21
C GLY A 2 -16.95 68.12 22.66
N SER A 3 -17.24 66.88 23.08
CA SER A 3 -17.12 65.63 22.30
C SER A 3 -15.68 65.26 21.92
N VAL A 4 -15.13 64.24 22.59
CA VAL A 4 -14.27 63.24 21.96
C VAL A 4 -14.76 61.87 22.43
N LYS A 5 -15.41 61.14 21.51
CA LYS A 5 -15.78 59.74 21.69
C LYS A 5 -14.50 58.91 21.59
N SER A 6 -14.21 58.12 22.61
CA SER A 6 -13.25 57.02 22.49
C SER A 6 -13.98 55.85 21.85
N ASP A 7 -13.75 55.64 20.56
CA ASP A 7 -14.21 54.43 19.87
C ASP A 7 -13.49 53.22 20.48
N HIS A 8 -14.23 52.45 21.29
CA HIS A 8 -13.87 51.08 21.64
C HIS A 8 -14.07 50.21 20.39
N MET A 9 -13.00 50.01 19.63
CA MET A 9 -12.91 48.88 18.71
C MET A 9 -12.84 47.61 19.57
N PRO A 10 -13.75 46.64 19.40
CA PRO A 10 -13.61 45.36 20.08
C PRO A 10 -12.35 44.70 19.54
N SER A 11 -11.40 44.44 20.43
CA SER A 11 -10.27 43.58 20.15
C SER A 11 -10.84 42.21 19.77
N HIS A 12 -10.89 41.91 18.47
CA HIS A 12 -10.97 40.54 18.00
C HIS A 12 -9.66 39.86 18.39
N THR A 13 -9.56 39.46 19.64
CA THR A 13 -8.66 38.40 20.05
C THR A 13 -9.14 37.15 19.32
N SER A 14 -8.63 36.94 18.11
CA SER A 14 -8.63 35.63 17.48
C SER A 14 -7.96 34.71 18.48
N SER A 15 -8.77 33.96 19.22
CA SER A 15 -8.34 32.81 19.97
C SER A 15 -7.72 31.88 18.93
N TYR A 16 -6.40 31.89 18.82
CA TYR A 16 -5.68 30.84 18.10
C TYR A 16 -6.13 29.54 18.75
N ASN A 17 -7.02 28.82 18.06
CA ASN A 17 -7.49 27.54 18.50
C ASN A 17 -6.31 26.58 18.29
N ASN A 18 -5.49 26.43 19.32
CA ASN A 18 -4.28 25.60 19.33
C ASN A 18 -4.60 24.10 19.32
N ASN A 19 -5.82 23.70 18.96
CA ASN A 19 -6.22 22.31 18.84
C ASN A 19 -6.10 21.88 17.36
N PRO A 20 -5.09 21.05 17.00
CA PRO A 20 -4.98 20.50 15.65
C PRO A 20 -6.16 19.61 15.21
N LEU A 21 -7.02 19.21 16.15
CA LEU A 21 -8.22 18.40 15.92
C LEU A 21 -9.50 19.15 16.33
N ASP A 22 -9.55 20.46 16.07
CA ASP A 22 -10.79 21.22 16.22
C ASP A 22 -11.86 20.70 15.24
N PRO A 23 -13.05 20.28 15.70
CA PRO A 23 -14.05 19.68 14.81
C PRO A 23 -14.63 20.62 13.75
N GLU A 24 -14.71 21.92 14.03
CA GLU A 24 -15.24 22.90 13.09
C GLU A 24 -14.22 23.20 12.00
N GLU A 25 -12.94 23.35 12.37
CA GLU A 25 -11.86 23.49 11.41
C GLU A 25 -11.62 22.21 10.60
N PHE A 26 -11.72 21.03 11.23
CA PHE A 26 -11.69 19.74 10.53
C PHE A 26 -12.79 19.65 9.48
N ARG A 27 -14.03 20.05 9.83
CA ARG A 27 -15.15 20.07 8.87
C ARG A 27 -14.88 21.04 7.73
N ARG A 28 -14.44 22.27 8.04
CA ARG A 28 -14.16 23.32 7.06
C ARG A 28 -13.09 22.87 6.05
N GLN A 29 -11.92 22.45 6.54
CA GLN A 29 -10.82 22.01 5.68
C GLN A 29 -11.16 20.69 4.98
N GLY A 30 -11.82 19.76 5.67
CA GLY A 30 -12.27 18.50 5.09
C GLY A 30 -13.15 18.72 3.85
N HIS A 31 -14.15 19.59 3.92
CA HIS A 31 -14.98 19.92 2.76
C HIS A 31 -14.18 20.51 1.60
N MET A 32 -13.22 21.41 1.88
CA MET A 32 -12.36 21.98 0.83
C MET A 32 -11.54 20.91 0.10
N ILE A 33 -11.01 19.93 0.82
CA ILE A 33 -10.27 18.81 0.21
C ILE A 33 -11.17 17.93 -0.64
N ILE A 34 -12.40 17.67 -0.18
CA ILE A 34 -13.38 16.89 -0.95
C ILE A 34 -13.75 17.61 -2.25
N ASP A 35 -14.00 18.93 -2.20
CA ASP A 35 -14.30 19.73 -3.39
C ASP A 35 -13.11 19.70 -4.38
N PHE A 36 -11.88 19.86 -3.87
CA PHE A 36 -10.67 19.77 -4.68
C PHE A 36 -10.50 18.40 -5.37
N LEU A 37 -10.72 17.30 -4.65
CA LEU A 37 -10.60 15.95 -5.21
C LEU A 37 -11.71 15.64 -6.22
N ALA A 38 -12.95 16.08 -5.96
CA ALA A 38 -14.05 15.94 -6.91
C ALA A 38 -13.74 16.67 -8.22
N ASP A 39 -13.21 17.89 -8.13
CA ASP A 39 -12.76 18.67 -9.27
C ASP A 39 -11.59 18.01 -10.01
N TYR A 40 -10.62 17.44 -9.27
CA TYR A 40 -9.55 16.65 -9.86
C TYR A 40 -10.10 15.47 -10.69
N TYR A 41 -11.02 14.66 -10.16
CA TYR A 41 -11.60 13.55 -10.91
C TYR A 41 -12.43 13.99 -12.12
N ARG A 42 -13.14 15.12 -12.01
CA ARG A 42 -13.86 15.72 -13.16
C ARG A 42 -12.90 16.08 -14.29
N ASP A 43 -11.74 16.63 -13.94
CA ASP A 43 -10.82 17.26 -14.89
C ASP A 43 -9.59 16.42 -15.22
N VAL A 44 -9.43 15.22 -14.61
CA VAL A 44 -8.20 14.41 -14.71
C VAL A 44 -7.80 14.07 -16.15
N GLU A 45 -8.78 13.91 -17.04
CA GLU A 45 -8.57 13.61 -18.46
C GLU A 45 -7.90 14.77 -19.23
N LYS A 46 -7.97 16.01 -18.71
CA LYS A 46 -7.35 17.19 -19.33
C LYS A 46 -5.83 17.24 -19.11
N TYR A 47 -5.32 16.53 -18.11
CA TYR A 47 -3.89 16.49 -17.82
C TYR A 47 -3.16 15.44 -18.67
N PRO A 48 -1.85 15.64 -18.98
CA PRO A 48 -1.07 14.60 -19.62
C PRO A 48 -0.96 13.38 -18.70
N VAL A 49 -1.31 12.19 -19.21
CA VAL A 49 -1.34 10.94 -18.41
C VAL A 49 0.00 10.69 -17.72
N LEU A 50 1.10 10.79 -18.48
CA LEU A 50 2.46 10.72 -17.96
C LEU A 50 2.96 12.14 -17.69
N SER A 51 3.52 12.36 -16.49
CA SER A 51 4.14 13.61 -16.10
C SER A 51 5.26 14.02 -17.07
N GLN A 52 5.39 15.31 -17.33
CA GLN A 52 6.36 15.89 -18.27
C GLN A 52 7.50 16.65 -17.57
N VAL A 53 7.62 16.52 -16.24
CA VAL A 53 8.64 17.22 -15.45
C VAL A 53 9.97 16.46 -15.46
N GLU A 54 11.07 17.21 -15.24
CA GLU A 54 12.41 16.64 -15.13
C GLU A 54 12.76 16.26 -13.67
N PRO A 55 13.63 15.26 -13.45
CA PRO A 55 14.14 14.93 -12.12
C PRO A 55 14.68 16.16 -11.38
N GLY A 56 14.24 16.35 -10.14
CA GLY A 56 14.63 17.48 -9.29
C GLY A 56 13.85 18.79 -9.49
N TYR A 57 12.81 18.82 -10.35
CA TYR A 57 12.00 20.03 -10.55
C TYR A 57 11.40 20.57 -9.24
N LEU A 58 10.81 19.69 -8.41
CA LEU A 58 10.07 20.10 -7.21
C LEU A 58 10.95 20.82 -6.18
N ARG A 59 12.23 20.43 -6.07
CA ARG A 59 13.18 21.10 -5.17
C ARG A 59 13.44 22.56 -5.57
N LYS A 60 13.25 22.91 -6.85
CA LYS A 60 13.39 24.28 -7.35
C LYS A 60 12.13 25.14 -7.10
N CYS A 61 10.99 24.49 -6.89
CA CYS A 61 9.71 25.15 -6.62
C CYS A 61 9.48 25.41 -5.13
N LEU A 62 10.08 24.61 -4.25
CA LEU A 62 9.86 24.67 -2.81
C LEU A 62 10.96 25.44 -2.05
N PRO A 63 10.65 26.02 -0.88
CA PRO A 63 11.66 26.61 0.00
C PRO A 63 12.75 25.61 0.41
N GLU A 64 13.96 26.12 0.67
CA GLU A 64 15.08 25.24 1.04
C GLU A 64 14.98 24.65 2.45
N SER A 65 14.17 25.27 3.31
CA SER A 65 13.99 24.94 4.73
C SER A 65 12.51 25.03 5.12
N THR A 66 12.14 24.39 6.23
CA THR A 66 10.76 24.36 6.72
C THR A 66 10.30 25.74 7.21
N PRO A 67 9.02 26.09 7.05
CA PRO A 67 8.48 27.34 7.57
C PRO A 67 8.49 27.35 9.11
N ASN A 68 8.84 28.49 9.71
CA ASN A 68 8.81 28.70 11.17
C ASN A 68 7.45 29.19 11.69
N LYS A 69 6.52 29.46 10.79
CA LYS A 69 5.17 29.98 11.08
C LYS A 69 4.15 29.15 10.32
N PRO A 70 2.92 29.02 10.82
CA PRO A 70 1.86 28.31 10.10
C PRO A 70 1.52 29.03 8.79
N GLU A 71 1.18 28.24 7.77
CA GLU A 71 0.68 28.71 6.48
C GLU A 71 -0.80 28.31 6.34
N PRO A 72 -1.65 29.14 5.71
CA PRO A 72 -3.05 28.80 5.47
C PRO A 72 -3.19 27.58 4.55
N ILE A 73 -4.22 26.75 4.78
CA ILE A 73 -4.51 25.58 3.94
C ILE A 73 -4.79 25.97 2.48
N GLU A 74 -5.35 27.15 2.25
CA GLU A 74 -5.62 27.71 0.93
C GLU A 74 -4.32 27.88 0.12
N THR A 75 -3.24 28.33 0.78
CA THR A 75 -1.92 28.47 0.16
C THR A 75 -1.34 27.10 -0.19
N ILE A 76 -1.46 26.13 0.72
CA ILE A 76 -0.98 24.76 0.49
C ILE A 76 -1.74 24.10 -0.67
N LEU A 77 -3.06 24.29 -0.77
CA LEU A 77 -3.85 23.73 -1.87
C LEU A 77 -3.49 24.36 -3.22
N GLN A 78 -3.19 25.65 -3.24
CA GLN A 78 -2.65 26.31 -4.42
C GLN A 78 -1.31 25.70 -4.83
N ASP A 79 -0.39 25.49 -3.89
CA ASP A 79 0.90 24.83 -4.17
C ASP A 79 0.72 23.40 -4.68
N VAL A 80 -0.25 22.65 -4.14
CA VAL A 80 -0.60 21.31 -4.64
C VAL A 80 -1.02 21.38 -6.11
N GLN A 81 -1.91 22.31 -6.46
CA GLN A 81 -2.37 22.49 -7.84
C GLN A 81 -1.25 22.96 -8.78
N GLU A 82 -0.39 23.87 -8.34
CA GLU A 82 0.65 24.49 -9.19
C GLU A 82 1.92 23.67 -9.31
N HIS A 83 2.29 22.91 -8.28
CA HIS A 83 3.59 22.25 -8.19
C HIS A 83 3.51 20.73 -8.05
N ILE A 84 2.44 20.18 -7.46
CA ILE A 84 2.32 18.73 -7.27
C ILE A 84 1.55 18.09 -8.43
N VAL A 85 0.35 18.59 -8.76
CA VAL A 85 -0.50 18.03 -9.82
C VAL A 85 0.23 17.90 -11.17
N PRO A 86 1.00 18.90 -11.66
CA PRO A 86 1.74 18.76 -12.92
C PRO A 86 2.85 17.71 -12.88
N GLY A 87 3.32 17.36 -11.68
CA GLY A 87 4.32 16.33 -11.44
C GLY A 87 3.76 14.92 -11.32
N LEU A 88 2.44 14.75 -11.19
CA LEU A 88 1.82 13.44 -11.06
C LEU A 88 1.79 12.72 -12.40
N THR A 89 2.10 11.43 -12.38
CA THR A 89 1.56 10.51 -13.40
C THR A 89 0.14 10.17 -12.98
N HIS A 90 -0.86 10.48 -13.81
CA HIS A 90 -2.26 10.39 -13.42
C HIS A 90 -2.82 8.98 -13.62
N TRP A 91 -2.56 8.10 -12.64
CA TRP A 91 -3.05 6.71 -12.62
C TRP A 91 -4.59 6.60 -12.70
N GLN A 92 -5.32 7.62 -12.24
CA GLN A 92 -6.79 7.66 -12.31
C GLN A 92 -7.31 8.28 -13.63
N SER A 93 -6.43 8.66 -14.56
CA SER A 93 -6.87 9.10 -15.88
C SER A 93 -7.57 7.94 -16.61
N PRO A 94 -8.69 8.18 -17.32
CA PRO A 94 -9.34 7.16 -18.14
C PRO A 94 -8.43 6.65 -19.28
N ASN A 95 -7.34 7.36 -19.57
CA ASN A 95 -6.37 7.04 -20.61
C ASN A 95 -5.06 6.43 -20.06
N PHE A 96 -5.04 6.00 -18.79
CA PHE A 96 -3.90 5.30 -18.21
C PHE A 96 -3.98 3.78 -18.51
N PHE A 97 -2.99 3.27 -19.25
CA PHE A 97 -2.93 1.86 -19.68
C PHE A 97 -1.58 1.19 -19.37
N ALA A 98 -0.77 1.78 -18.48
CA ALA A 98 0.50 1.20 -18.06
C ALA A 98 0.31 0.24 -16.86
N TYR A 99 1.24 -0.70 -16.67
CA TYR A 99 1.26 -1.63 -15.53
C TYR A 99 -0.10 -2.33 -15.28
N PHE A 100 -0.54 -2.36 -14.02
CA PHE A 100 -1.89 -2.73 -13.61
C PHE A 100 -2.59 -1.52 -13.02
N GLN A 101 -3.89 -1.42 -13.24
CA GLN A 101 -4.66 -0.26 -12.79
C GLN A 101 -4.72 -0.19 -11.26
N CYS A 102 -4.48 1.01 -10.72
CA CYS A 102 -4.81 1.33 -9.34
C CYS A 102 -6.31 1.59 -9.26
N THR A 103 -7.11 0.52 -9.17
CA THR A 103 -8.57 0.65 -9.15
C THR A 103 -9.04 1.33 -7.86
N SER A 104 -9.96 2.28 -8.00
CA SER A 104 -10.50 3.02 -6.87
C SER A 104 -12.02 3.13 -6.99
N SER A 105 -12.68 3.43 -5.88
CA SER A 105 -14.13 3.68 -5.84
C SER A 105 -14.45 4.70 -4.76
N ILE A 106 -15.59 5.37 -4.89
CA ILE A 106 -16.10 6.29 -3.86
C ILE A 106 -16.24 5.54 -2.52
N ALA A 107 -16.75 4.31 -2.52
CA ALA A 107 -16.90 3.50 -1.32
C ALA A 107 -15.55 3.21 -0.65
N GLY A 108 -14.52 2.85 -1.43
CA GLY A 108 -13.17 2.63 -0.91
C GLY A 108 -12.56 3.90 -0.31
N PHE A 109 -12.72 5.03 -0.98
CA PHE A 109 -12.26 6.33 -0.47
C PHE A 109 -12.93 6.73 0.85
N LEU A 110 -14.26 6.55 0.95
CA LEU A 110 -14.99 6.83 2.19
C LEU A 110 -14.60 5.86 3.32
N GLY A 111 -14.34 4.59 3.00
CA GLY A 111 -13.80 3.61 3.94
C GLY A 111 -12.44 4.04 4.51
N GLU A 112 -11.52 4.47 3.64
CA GLU A 112 -10.21 4.98 4.04
C GLU A 112 -10.33 6.26 4.89
N THR A 113 -11.26 7.15 4.53
CA THR A 113 -11.55 8.38 5.29
C THR A 113 -12.04 8.06 6.71
N LEU A 114 -12.94 7.08 6.86
CA LEU A 114 -13.41 6.64 8.17
C LEU A 114 -12.30 5.97 8.97
N SER A 115 -11.54 5.06 8.34
CA SER A 115 -10.40 4.38 8.96
C SER A 115 -9.38 5.38 9.53
N THR A 116 -8.94 6.33 8.69
CA THR A 116 -8.02 7.40 9.08
C THR A 116 -8.62 8.34 10.12
N GLY A 117 -9.92 8.65 10.01
CA GLY A 117 -10.62 9.50 10.96
C GLY A 117 -10.72 8.89 12.37
N PHE A 118 -10.91 7.57 12.48
CA PHE A 118 -10.87 6.87 13.76
C PHE A 118 -9.44 6.74 14.31
N ASN A 119 -8.44 6.60 13.44
CA ASN A 119 -7.02 6.55 13.77
C ASN A 119 -6.68 5.58 14.92
N VAL A 120 -7.26 4.39 14.89
CA VAL A 120 -7.07 3.35 15.91
C VAL A 120 -5.92 2.41 15.56
N VAL A 121 -5.22 1.88 16.57
CA VAL A 121 -4.12 0.92 16.36
C VAL A 121 -4.56 -0.49 16.79
N GLY A 122 -4.98 -1.31 15.82
CA GLY A 122 -5.52 -2.66 16.05
C GLY A 122 -4.48 -3.77 16.21
N PHE A 123 -3.42 -3.57 17.03
CA PHE A 123 -2.35 -4.56 17.18
C PHE A 123 -2.74 -5.81 18.01
N ASN A 124 -3.85 -5.74 18.74
CA ASN A 124 -4.51 -6.88 19.35
C ASN A 124 -6.02 -6.60 19.46
N TRP A 125 -6.81 -7.64 19.74
CA TRP A 125 -8.27 -7.53 19.75
C TRP A 125 -8.77 -6.46 20.75
N VAL A 126 -8.18 -6.36 21.95
CA VAL A 126 -8.62 -5.38 22.96
C VAL A 126 -8.38 -3.93 22.51
N ALA A 127 -7.34 -3.68 21.70
CA ALA A 127 -7.01 -2.34 21.22
C ALA A 127 -8.01 -1.79 20.19
N SER A 128 -8.67 -2.67 19.41
CA SER A 128 -9.79 -2.29 18.54
C SER A 128 -10.60 -3.53 18.13
N PRO A 129 -11.58 -3.97 18.96
CA PRO A 129 -12.33 -5.20 18.71
C PRO A 129 -13.04 -5.21 17.37
N ALA A 130 -13.68 -4.08 17.03
CA ALA A 130 -14.41 -3.94 15.78
C ALA A 130 -13.50 -4.06 14.55
N ALA A 131 -12.26 -3.56 14.61
CA ALA A 131 -11.32 -3.70 13.50
C ALA A 131 -10.95 -5.17 13.27
N THR A 132 -10.59 -5.90 14.33
CA THR A 132 -10.23 -7.33 14.23
C THR A 132 -11.41 -8.18 13.78
N GLU A 133 -12.59 -8.01 14.39
CA GLU A 133 -13.76 -8.82 14.02
C GLU A 133 -14.26 -8.52 12.61
N LEU A 134 -14.27 -7.24 12.21
CA LEU A 134 -14.69 -6.87 10.87
C LEU A 134 -13.73 -7.43 9.81
N GLU A 135 -12.41 -7.41 10.07
CA GLU A 135 -11.43 -8.04 9.17
C GLU A 135 -11.71 -9.52 8.95
N THR A 136 -11.93 -10.27 10.04
CA THR A 136 -12.29 -11.70 9.97
C THR A 136 -13.54 -11.93 9.11
N ILE A 137 -14.57 -11.12 9.28
CA ILE A 137 -15.84 -11.26 8.54
C ILE A 137 -15.65 -10.94 7.05
N VAL A 138 -15.00 -9.82 6.71
CA VAL A 138 -14.86 -9.40 5.31
C VAL A 138 -13.90 -10.29 4.52
N VAL A 139 -12.88 -10.85 5.17
CA VAL A 139 -11.99 -11.84 4.56
C VAL A 139 -12.76 -13.13 4.27
N ASP A 140 -13.62 -13.59 5.18
CA ASP A 140 -14.50 -14.74 4.91
C ASP A 140 -15.46 -14.46 3.75
N TRP A 141 -16.10 -13.28 3.71
CA TRP A 141 -16.95 -12.88 2.59
C TRP A 141 -16.19 -12.90 1.26
N LEU A 142 -14.98 -12.36 1.22
CA LEU A 142 -14.15 -12.39 0.01
C LEU A 142 -13.78 -13.83 -0.39
N GLY A 143 -13.40 -14.67 0.58
CA GLY A 143 -13.09 -16.07 0.33
C GLY A 143 -14.29 -16.86 -0.21
N GLU A 144 -15.50 -16.60 0.30
CA GLU A 144 -16.74 -17.17 -0.21
C GLU A 144 -17.07 -16.68 -1.64
N MET A 145 -16.88 -15.38 -1.92
CA MET A 145 -17.06 -14.82 -3.27
C MET A 145 -16.08 -15.40 -4.29
N LEU A 146 -14.89 -15.79 -3.85
CA LEU A 146 -13.87 -16.47 -4.65
C LEU A 146 -14.08 -18.00 -4.72
N GLU A 147 -15.12 -18.53 -4.07
CA GLU A 147 -15.42 -19.96 -3.97
C GLU A 147 -14.26 -20.78 -3.39
N LEU A 148 -13.50 -20.19 -2.46
CA LEU A 148 -12.38 -20.89 -1.81
C LEU A 148 -12.90 -22.01 -0.89
N PRO A 149 -12.16 -23.14 -0.79
CA PRO A 149 -12.48 -24.17 0.17
C PRO A 149 -12.50 -23.63 1.61
N LYS A 150 -13.37 -24.20 2.46
CA LYS A 150 -13.48 -23.81 3.89
C LYS A 150 -12.15 -23.88 4.67
N SER A 151 -11.16 -24.63 4.18
CA SER A 151 -9.81 -24.65 4.77
C SER A 151 -9.06 -23.32 4.66
N PHE A 152 -9.56 -22.35 3.89
CA PHE A 152 -9.02 -21.00 3.80
C PHE A 152 -9.83 -19.96 4.61
N LEU A 153 -10.99 -20.33 5.14
CA LEU A 153 -11.90 -19.42 5.85
C LEU A 153 -11.74 -19.56 7.37
N PHE A 154 -12.01 -18.48 8.10
CA PHE A 154 -12.10 -18.46 9.56
C PHE A 154 -13.25 -19.33 10.08
N SER A 155 -14.36 -19.40 9.34
CA SER A 155 -15.48 -20.33 9.63
C SER A 155 -15.12 -21.82 9.48
N GLY A 156 -13.94 -22.14 8.93
CA GLY A 156 -13.36 -23.48 8.89
C GLY A 156 -12.16 -23.62 9.82
N ASN A 157 -11.04 -24.10 9.26
CA ASN A 157 -9.77 -24.28 9.98
C ASN A 157 -8.65 -23.39 9.40
N GLY A 158 -9.02 -22.42 8.56
CA GLY A 158 -8.10 -21.48 7.93
C GLY A 158 -8.22 -20.09 8.51
N GLY A 159 -8.01 -19.11 7.65
CA GLY A 159 -8.14 -17.69 7.93
C GLY A 159 -7.40 -16.87 6.89
N GLY A 160 -7.48 -15.55 7.02
CA GLY A 160 -6.72 -14.62 6.21
C GLY A 160 -6.44 -13.33 6.96
N VAL A 161 -5.70 -12.45 6.33
CA VAL A 161 -5.26 -11.18 6.91
C VAL A 161 -5.17 -10.13 5.80
N LEU A 162 -5.50 -8.88 6.12
CA LEU A 162 -5.33 -7.75 5.22
C LEU A 162 -3.93 -7.16 5.41
N GLN A 163 -3.19 -7.02 4.30
CA GLN A 163 -1.81 -6.50 4.28
C GLN A 163 -1.64 -5.44 3.21
N GLY A 164 -0.56 -4.65 3.30
CA GLY A 164 -0.37 -3.50 2.43
C GLY A 164 0.13 -3.86 1.03
N THR A 165 0.91 -4.93 0.90
CA THR A 165 1.51 -5.32 -0.40
C THR A 165 1.60 -6.83 -0.59
N THR A 166 1.60 -7.27 -1.84
CA THR A 166 1.88 -8.68 -2.18
C THR A 166 3.26 -9.13 -1.69
N CYS A 167 4.27 -8.25 -1.67
CA CYS A 167 5.61 -8.59 -1.18
C CYS A 167 5.61 -8.92 0.31
N GLU A 168 4.77 -8.25 1.10
CA GLU A 168 4.61 -8.52 2.54
C GLU A 168 3.95 -9.88 2.76
N ALA A 169 2.87 -10.18 2.03
CA ALA A 169 2.19 -11.47 2.10
C ALA A 169 3.12 -12.63 1.75
N VAL A 170 3.84 -12.51 0.65
CA VAL A 170 4.81 -13.52 0.23
C VAL A 170 5.94 -13.64 1.25
N LEU A 171 6.42 -12.53 1.81
CA LEU A 171 7.45 -12.60 2.86
C LEU A 171 6.94 -13.38 4.08
N CYS A 172 5.70 -13.15 4.52
CA CYS A 172 5.09 -13.90 5.60
C CYS A 172 4.98 -15.40 5.30
N THR A 173 4.53 -15.79 4.10
CA THR A 173 4.40 -17.20 3.72
C THR A 173 5.75 -17.89 3.57
N VAL A 174 6.73 -17.22 2.94
CA VAL A 174 8.11 -17.73 2.80
C VAL A 174 8.74 -17.92 4.17
N VAL A 175 8.57 -16.98 5.10
CA VAL A 175 9.09 -17.09 6.48
C VAL A 175 8.42 -18.23 7.23
N ALA A 176 7.10 -18.39 7.08
CA ALA A 176 6.36 -19.50 7.69
C ALA A 176 6.86 -20.87 7.18
N ALA A 177 6.98 -21.03 5.86
CA ALA A 177 7.50 -22.26 5.24
C ALA A 177 8.95 -22.52 5.63
N ARG A 178 9.79 -21.48 5.65
CA ARG A 178 11.20 -21.56 6.08
C ARG A 178 11.30 -22.05 7.52
N ASP A 179 10.60 -21.42 8.45
CA ASP A 179 10.69 -21.76 9.87
C ASP A 179 10.12 -23.14 10.16
N GLN A 180 9.05 -23.53 9.46
CA GLN A 180 8.52 -24.89 9.51
C GLN A 180 9.57 -25.91 9.02
N MET A 181 10.20 -25.68 7.88
CA MET A 181 11.23 -26.58 7.33
C MET A 181 12.43 -26.68 8.28
N LEU A 182 12.98 -25.55 8.74
CA LEU A 182 14.13 -25.52 9.64
C LEU A 182 13.85 -26.13 11.02
N SER A 183 12.58 -26.15 11.47
CA SER A 183 12.21 -26.88 12.69
C SER A 183 12.36 -28.41 12.55
N GLN A 184 12.30 -28.92 11.31
CA GLN A 184 12.41 -30.35 11.01
C GLN A 184 13.85 -30.77 10.71
N ILE A 185 14.62 -29.93 10.01
CA ILE A 185 15.95 -30.28 9.48
C ILE A 185 17.12 -29.51 10.11
N GLY A 186 16.85 -28.68 11.13
CA GLY A 186 17.84 -27.85 11.80
C GLY A 186 18.10 -26.49 11.12
N ARG A 187 18.36 -25.46 11.93
CA ARG A 187 18.58 -24.07 11.46
C ARG A 187 19.84 -23.88 10.63
N GLU A 188 20.83 -24.75 10.81
CA GLU A 188 22.07 -24.82 10.04
C GLU A 188 21.82 -25.11 8.55
N SER A 189 20.66 -25.68 8.22
CA SER A 189 20.26 -25.99 6.85
C SER A 189 19.71 -24.78 6.08
N LEU A 190 19.67 -23.58 6.68
CA LEU A 190 19.16 -22.35 6.03
C LEU A 190 19.78 -22.10 4.65
N LEU A 191 21.10 -22.29 4.51
CA LEU A 191 21.82 -22.07 3.24
C LEU A 191 21.52 -23.13 2.17
N LYS A 192 20.78 -24.19 2.51
CA LYS A 192 20.37 -25.25 1.58
C LYS A 192 18.95 -25.06 1.06
N LEU A 193 18.16 -24.17 1.68
CA LEU A 193 16.77 -23.95 1.29
C LEU A 193 16.67 -23.32 -0.11
N VAL A 194 15.74 -23.82 -0.92
CA VAL A 194 15.51 -23.40 -2.31
C VAL A 194 14.06 -22.93 -2.51
N VAL A 195 13.90 -21.74 -3.10
CA VAL A 195 12.63 -21.17 -3.53
C VAL A 195 12.52 -21.29 -5.04
N TYR A 196 11.37 -21.75 -5.54
CA TYR A 196 11.08 -21.87 -6.96
C TYR A 196 10.05 -20.83 -7.40
N ALA A 197 10.25 -20.29 -8.59
CA ALA A 197 9.30 -19.40 -9.26
C ALA A 197 9.44 -19.52 -10.78
N SER A 198 8.45 -19.03 -11.51
CA SER A 198 8.56 -18.82 -12.96
C SER A 198 9.52 -17.66 -13.28
N ASP A 199 10.16 -17.67 -14.45
CA ASP A 199 10.91 -16.51 -14.97
C ASP A 199 10.02 -15.32 -15.37
N GLN A 200 8.69 -15.45 -15.28
CA GLN A 200 7.71 -14.37 -15.40
C GLN A 200 7.23 -13.82 -14.05
N THR A 201 7.58 -14.48 -12.94
CA THR A 201 7.09 -14.12 -11.62
C THR A 201 7.55 -12.72 -11.21
N HIS A 202 6.68 -11.96 -10.55
CA HIS A 202 6.95 -10.59 -10.12
C HIS A 202 8.19 -10.51 -9.21
N SER A 203 8.99 -9.45 -9.36
CA SER A 203 10.26 -9.27 -8.62
C SER A 203 10.10 -9.24 -7.09
N ALA A 204 8.89 -9.01 -6.59
CA ALA A 204 8.55 -9.11 -5.17
C ALA A 204 8.91 -10.46 -4.55
N ILE A 205 8.80 -11.57 -5.29
CA ILE A 205 9.09 -12.90 -4.74
C ILE A 205 10.60 -13.05 -4.47
N GLN A 206 11.44 -12.63 -5.42
CA GLN A 206 12.89 -12.64 -5.23
C GLN A 206 13.30 -11.71 -4.07
N LYS A 207 12.68 -10.54 -3.97
CA LYS A 207 12.91 -9.60 -2.85
C LYS A 207 12.52 -10.23 -1.51
N ALA A 208 11.35 -10.86 -1.42
CA ALA A 208 10.89 -11.54 -0.21
C ALA A 208 11.84 -12.68 0.19
N ALA A 209 12.27 -13.51 -0.75
CA ALA A 209 13.25 -14.57 -0.50
C ALA A 209 14.59 -14.02 0.04
N GLN A 210 15.08 -12.91 -0.52
CA GLN A 210 16.30 -12.25 -0.04
C GLN A 210 16.13 -11.73 1.40
N ILE A 211 15.02 -11.05 1.70
CA ILE A 211 14.72 -10.54 3.06
C ILE A 211 14.57 -11.72 4.05
N ALA A 212 13.98 -12.83 3.62
CA ALA A 212 13.84 -14.05 4.40
C ALA A 212 15.17 -14.80 4.63
N GLY A 213 16.28 -14.32 4.08
CA GLY A 213 17.61 -14.90 4.27
C GLY A 213 17.92 -16.08 3.35
N ILE A 214 17.15 -16.26 2.27
CA ILE A 214 17.45 -17.28 1.26
C ILE A 214 18.68 -16.87 0.47
N HIS A 215 19.62 -17.81 0.32
CA HIS A 215 20.84 -17.56 -0.41
C HIS A 215 20.52 -17.16 -1.86
N PRO A 216 21.13 -16.11 -2.44
CA PRO A 216 20.78 -15.63 -3.78
C PRO A 216 20.90 -16.69 -4.89
N MET A 217 21.83 -17.64 -4.72
CA MET A 217 22.01 -18.77 -5.64
C MET A 217 21.00 -19.90 -5.43
N ASN A 218 20.05 -19.79 -4.51
CA ASN A 218 18.99 -20.79 -4.27
C ASN A 218 17.60 -20.24 -4.59
N PHE A 219 17.54 -19.13 -5.34
CA PHE A 219 16.30 -18.69 -5.98
C PHE A 219 16.29 -19.22 -7.42
N ARG A 220 15.30 -20.06 -7.75
CA ARG A 220 15.18 -20.71 -9.06
C ARG A 220 14.10 -20.01 -9.88
N ALA A 221 14.52 -19.18 -10.84
CA ALA A 221 13.65 -18.64 -11.87
C ALA A 221 13.58 -19.64 -13.04
N ILE A 222 12.60 -20.53 -13.01
CA ILE A 222 12.44 -21.61 -13.98
C ILE A 222 12.01 -21.03 -15.32
N LYS A 223 12.73 -21.41 -16.37
CA LYS A 223 12.47 -20.92 -17.73
C LYS A 223 11.11 -21.37 -18.23
N THR A 224 10.32 -20.40 -18.67
CA THR A 224 9.05 -20.65 -19.37
C THR A 224 9.22 -20.42 -20.86
N SER A 225 8.24 -20.84 -21.66
CA SER A 225 8.33 -20.73 -23.11
C SER A 225 6.98 -20.38 -23.73
N LYS A 226 7.04 -19.94 -25.00
CA LYS A 226 5.84 -19.63 -25.77
C LYS A 226 4.89 -20.82 -25.91
N SER A 227 5.39 -22.07 -25.91
CA SER A 227 4.53 -23.25 -26.07
C SER A 227 3.56 -23.46 -24.89
N THR A 228 3.91 -22.95 -23.71
CA THR A 228 3.03 -22.93 -22.53
C THR A 228 2.40 -21.57 -22.30
N SER A 229 2.47 -20.66 -23.28
CA SER A 229 2.10 -19.24 -23.11
C SER A 229 2.81 -18.60 -21.90
N TYR A 230 4.07 -18.96 -21.69
CA TYR A 230 4.91 -18.53 -20.55
C TYR A 230 4.41 -18.97 -19.18
N ALA A 231 3.51 -19.96 -19.10
CA ALA A 231 3.17 -20.62 -17.84
C ALA A 231 4.30 -21.56 -17.38
N LEU A 232 4.43 -21.70 -16.05
CA LEU A 232 5.35 -22.66 -15.44
C LEU A 232 4.93 -24.09 -15.81
N SER A 233 5.86 -24.83 -16.41
CA SER A 233 5.64 -26.25 -16.73
C SER A 233 5.88 -27.14 -15.51
N PRO A 234 4.93 -28.04 -15.16
CA PRO A 234 5.14 -29.01 -14.09
C PRO A 234 6.35 -29.91 -14.31
N ASP A 235 6.66 -30.26 -15.56
CA ASP A 235 7.80 -31.12 -15.90
C ASP A 235 9.12 -30.38 -15.68
N SER A 236 9.20 -29.10 -16.09
CA SER A 236 10.39 -28.27 -15.87
C SER A 236 10.63 -28.03 -14.39
N LEU A 237 9.58 -27.77 -13.62
CA LEU A 237 9.65 -27.65 -12.17
C LEU A 237 10.16 -28.95 -11.53
N ARG A 238 9.60 -30.09 -11.93
CA ARG A 238 10.01 -31.41 -11.40
C ARG A 238 11.48 -31.70 -11.68
N VAL A 239 11.96 -31.45 -12.90
CA VAL A 239 13.37 -31.61 -13.26
C VAL A 239 14.25 -30.76 -12.35
N GLN A 240 13.93 -29.47 -12.18
CA GLN A 240 14.73 -28.59 -11.35
C GLN A 240 14.76 -29.01 -9.87
N ILE A 241 13.61 -29.45 -9.34
CA ILE A 241 13.51 -29.99 -7.97
C ILE A 241 14.40 -31.22 -7.81
N CYS A 242 14.37 -32.17 -8.76
CA CYS A 242 15.20 -33.36 -8.70
C CYS A 242 16.70 -33.02 -8.71
N GLU A 243 17.13 -32.10 -9.59
CA GLU A 243 18.53 -31.65 -9.66
C GLU A 243 18.99 -31.00 -8.34
N ASP A 244 18.15 -30.17 -7.73
CA ASP A 244 18.47 -29.52 -6.46
C ASP A 244 18.55 -30.54 -5.31
N VAL A 245 17.66 -31.52 -5.28
CA VAL A 245 17.70 -32.62 -4.30
C VAL A 245 18.96 -33.47 -4.48
N GLU A 246 19.34 -33.81 -5.72
CA GLU A 246 20.58 -34.52 -6.03
C GLU A 246 21.83 -33.73 -5.61
N ALA A 247 21.77 -32.39 -5.69
CA ALA A 247 22.82 -31.50 -5.21
C ALA A 247 22.84 -31.32 -3.68
N GLY A 248 21.94 -31.97 -2.95
CA GLY A 248 21.84 -31.88 -1.48
C GLY A 248 21.21 -30.59 -0.97
N LEU A 249 20.47 -29.88 -1.83
CA LEU A 249 19.65 -28.74 -1.47
C LEU A 249 18.26 -29.19 -1.02
N VAL A 250 17.51 -28.28 -0.40
CA VAL A 250 16.21 -28.54 0.21
C VAL A 250 15.14 -27.67 -0.44
N PRO A 251 14.34 -28.24 -1.36
CA PRO A 251 13.12 -27.61 -1.84
C PRO A 251 12.16 -27.35 -0.68
N PHE A 252 11.66 -26.12 -0.53
CA PHE A 252 10.69 -25.83 0.55
C PHE A 252 9.52 -24.93 0.15
N GLU A 253 9.61 -24.19 -0.96
CA GLU A 253 8.58 -23.21 -1.33
C GLU A 253 8.50 -23.03 -2.86
N LEU A 254 7.27 -22.94 -3.39
CA LEU A 254 6.96 -22.57 -4.78
C LEU A 254 6.08 -21.32 -4.77
N ASN A 255 6.45 -20.29 -5.53
CA ASN A 255 5.69 -19.05 -5.71
C ASN A 255 5.40 -18.73 -7.18
#